data_AF-A0A952E7U8-F1
#
_entry.id   AF-A0A952E7U8-F1
#
_cell.length_a   1.000
_cell.length_b   1.000
_cell.length_c   1.000
_cell.angle_alpha   90.00
_cell.angle_beta   90.00
_cell.angle_gamma   90.00
#
_symmetry.space_group_name_H-M   'P 1'
#
loop_
_entity.id
_entity.type
_entity.pdbx_description
1 polymer ?
#
loop_
_entity_poly.entity_id
_entity_poly.type
_entity_poly.pdbx_seq_one_letter_code
_entity_poly.pdbx_strand_id
1 'polypeptide(L)'
;MWEHTFPHSCRQSQGSVHVPAVAEIVAVTAKYPTLTIQILKTAQLFDSIKSWQDVDRILLHGQGLSPGTYKTYASTVRRFFEFTDQLSPLQCTVGHIETFYDAGKADGKAQKTIYNEVMALKNFFAGCERVAPGFISPFRNMDDKLVKKLKNQGHAHKKRALQQGEFKSLLSWLKQDVSLEGLHLYAIVNFLTATGLRAAEVSALRWKDLYLDETAGAWYCSGIGKGLKPFEQEIASVEAVDACLSYFKKAFKRDPRPEDPLFHGDKNEPINPHGLWYRLKKLGERAVRAGVITRELQFSPHLLRRTAGTLLDAAGMSPVGIQNFLRHESLETTANHYIDNRQKASPFLKEVFAGG
;
A
#
# COMPACT_ATOMS: atom_id res chain seq x y z
N MET A 1 -14.95 -18.02 13.71
CA MET A 1 -15.86 -17.41 14.70
C MET A 1 -16.16 -15.98 14.27
N TRP A 2 -17.03 -15.83 13.28
CA TRP A 2 -17.43 -14.55 12.70
C TRP A 2 -18.88 -14.72 12.20
N GLU A 3 -19.81 -14.88 13.14
CA GLU A 3 -21.24 -14.85 12.89
C GLU A 3 -21.77 -13.52 13.44
N HIS A 4 -21.70 -12.48 12.61
CA HIS A 4 -22.59 -11.34 12.76
C HIS A 4 -23.31 -11.20 11.42
N THR A 5 -24.49 -11.80 11.39
CA THR A 5 -25.53 -11.60 10.40
C THR A 5 -25.82 -10.10 10.24
N PHE A 6 -25.98 -9.64 9.01
CA PHE A 6 -26.60 -8.34 8.74
C PHE A 6 -27.94 -8.29 9.50
N PRO A 7 -28.20 -7.27 10.35
CA PRO A 7 -29.49 -7.19 11.01
C PRO A 7 -30.58 -6.94 9.97
N HIS A 8 -31.49 -7.89 9.86
CA HIS A 8 -32.82 -7.69 9.29
C HIS A 8 -33.61 -6.72 10.19
N SER A 9 -33.31 -5.42 10.11
CA SER A 9 -34.14 -4.40 10.76
C SER A 9 -34.16 -3.11 9.96
N CYS A 10 -34.66 -3.19 8.73
CA CYS A 10 -35.33 -2.05 8.12
C CYS A 10 -36.72 -1.92 8.75
N ARG A 11 -36.79 -1.44 10.00
CA ARG A 11 -38.04 -0.99 10.64
C ARG A 11 -37.73 0.12 11.63
N GLN A 12 -38.27 1.29 11.28
CA GLN A 12 -38.56 2.44 12.14
C GLN A 12 -37.42 3.41 12.43
N SER A 13 -37.27 4.40 11.54
CA SER A 13 -37.14 5.80 11.97
C SER A 13 -38.37 6.57 11.47
N GLN A 14 -39.15 7.10 12.41
CA GLN A 14 -40.35 7.89 12.13
C GLN A 14 -39.94 9.29 11.65
N GLY A 15 -39.76 9.44 10.35
CA GLY A 15 -40.13 10.66 9.63
C GLY A 15 -41.28 10.27 8.72
N SER A 16 -42.39 11.02 8.73
CA SER A 16 -43.55 10.74 7.88
C SER A 16 -43.20 10.95 6.40
N VAL A 17 -42.50 9.99 5.80
CA VAL A 17 -42.46 9.83 4.36
C VAL A 17 -43.83 9.32 3.97
N HIS A 18 -44.58 10.10 3.19
CA HIS A 18 -45.85 9.67 2.64
C HIS A 18 -45.58 8.42 1.79
N VAL A 19 -45.97 7.25 2.31
CA VAL A 19 -45.94 6.01 1.55
C VAL A 19 -47.11 6.12 0.55
N PRO A 20 -46.85 6.15 -0.76
CA PRO A 20 -47.91 6.30 -1.76
C PRO A 20 -48.94 5.18 -1.58
N ALA A 21 -50.21 5.49 -1.82
CA ALA A 21 -51.26 4.48 -1.76
C ALA A 21 -50.94 3.35 -2.77
N VAL A 22 -51.36 2.11 -2.49
CA VAL A 22 -51.11 0.95 -3.37
C VAL A 22 -51.53 1.22 -4.82
N ALA A 23 -52.61 1.97 -5.02
CA ALA A 23 -53.09 2.40 -6.34
C ALA A 23 -52.09 3.33 -7.08
N GLU A 24 -51.38 4.21 -6.37
CA GLU A 24 -50.37 5.10 -6.95
C GLU A 24 -49.11 4.34 -7.35
N ILE A 25 -48.71 3.33 -6.56
CA ILE A 25 -47.58 2.44 -6.91
C ILE A 25 -47.91 1.63 -8.17
N VAL A 26 -49.13 1.11 -8.29
CA VAL A 26 -49.61 0.39 -9.48
C VAL A 26 -49.66 1.31 -10.71
N ALA A 27 -50.12 2.56 -10.54
CA ALA A 27 -50.15 3.55 -11.62
C ALA A 27 -48.75 3.96 -12.10
N VAL A 28 -47.80 4.16 -11.18
CA VAL A 28 -46.38 4.43 -11.51
C VAL A 28 -45.75 3.23 -12.20
N THR A 29 -46.05 2.02 -11.74
CA THR A 29 -45.56 0.77 -12.33
C THR A 29 -46.03 0.59 -13.77
N ALA A 30 -47.31 0.86 -14.04
CA ALA A 30 -47.90 0.80 -15.37
C ALA A 30 -47.34 1.90 -16.30
N LYS A 31 -47.06 3.09 -15.76
CA LYS A 31 -46.54 4.24 -16.52
C LYS A 31 -45.05 4.12 -16.87
N TYR A 32 -44.26 3.45 -16.02
CA TYR A 32 -42.82 3.27 -16.22
C TYR A 32 -42.38 1.81 -15.98
N PRO A 33 -42.79 0.87 -16.86
CA PRO A 33 -42.57 -0.56 -16.64
C PRO A 33 -41.08 -0.92 -16.60
N THR A 34 -40.26 -0.31 -17.47
CA THR A 34 -38.82 -0.55 -17.52
C THR A 34 -38.10 -0.08 -16.26
N LEU A 35 -38.46 1.10 -15.76
CA LEU A 35 -37.91 1.64 -14.51
C LEU A 35 -38.31 0.78 -13.31
N THR A 36 -39.55 0.29 -13.31
CA THR A 36 -40.04 -0.56 -12.22
C THR A 36 -39.36 -1.92 -12.19
N ILE A 37 -39.18 -2.55 -13.35
CA ILE A 37 -38.38 -3.79 -13.48
C ILE A 37 -36.95 -3.57 -12.98
N GLN A 38 -36.35 -2.43 -13.32
CA GLN A 38 -35.01 -2.07 -12.89
C GLN A 38 -34.93 -1.87 -11.37
N ILE A 39 -35.86 -1.14 -10.77
CA ILE A 39 -35.94 -0.94 -9.31
C ILE A 39 -36.13 -2.28 -8.59
N LEU A 40 -36.99 -3.16 -9.10
CA LEU A 40 -37.19 -4.49 -8.52
C LEU A 40 -35.93 -5.36 -8.62
N LYS A 41 -35.22 -5.33 -9.75
CA LYS A 41 -33.92 -6.02 -9.91
C LYS A 41 -32.88 -5.49 -8.93
N THR A 42 -32.83 -4.18 -8.73
CA THR A 42 -31.94 -3.55 -7.76
C THR A 42 -32.30 -3.93 -6.33
N ALA A 43 -33.58 -3.90 -5.96
CA ALA A 43 -34.03 -4.33 -4.65
C ALA A 43 -33.66 -5.80 -4.37
N GLN A 44 -33.92 -6.70 -5.32
CA GLN A 44 -33.51 -8.10 -5.25
C GLN A 44 -31.99 -8.28 -5.14
N LEU A 45 -31.21 -7.45 -5.85
CA LEU A 45 -29.75 -7.46 -5.75
C LEU A 45 -29.28 -7.02 -4.37
N PHE A 46 -29.83 -5.95 -3.80
CA PHE A 46 -29.51 -5.54 -2.43
C PHE A 46 -29.96 -6.59 -1.41
N ASP A 47 -31.13 -7.21 -1.60
CA ASP A 47 -31.60 -8.31 -0.74
C ASP A 47 -30.68 -9.55 -0.80
N SER A 48 -29.98 -9.74 -1.92
CA SER A 48 -28.99 -10.81 -2.10
C SER A 48 -27.68 -10.57 -1.34
N ILE A 49 -27.43 -9.33 -0.89
CA ILE A 49 -26.26 -8.99 -0.08
C ILE A 49 -26.52 -9.48 1.35
N LYS A 50 -25.91 -10.61 1.72
CA LYS A 50 -26.03 -11.20 3.06
C LYS A 50 -24.79 -10.99 3.92
N SER A 51 -23.68 -10.61 3.29
CA SER A 51 -22.39 -10.46 3.95
C SER A 51 -21.58 -9.28 3.38
N TRP A 52 -20.55 -8.88 4.12
CA TRP A 52 -19.55 -7.94 3.62
C TRP A 52 -18.77 -8.45 2.41
N GLN A 53 -18.70 -9.77 2.21
CA GLN A 53 -18.10 -10.37 1.02
C GLN A 53 -18.99 -10.16 -0.21
N ASP A 54 -20.32 -10.13 -0.03
CA ASP A 54 -21.27 -9.83 -1.11
C ASP A 54 -21.25 -8.35 -1.48
N VAL A 55 -21.25 -7.45 -0.48
CA VAL A 55 -21.06 -5.98 -0.70
C VAL A 55 -19.86 -5.77 -1.58
N ASP A 56 -18.78 -6.42 -1.22
CA ASP A 56 -17.56 -6.29 -1.95
C ASP A 56 -17.65 -6.85 -3.38
N ARG A 57 -18.07 -8.12 -3.54
CA ARG A 57 -18.16 -8.81 -4.83
C ARG A 57 -19.08 -8.09 -5.81
N ILE A 58 -20.11 -7.41 -5.31
CA ILE A 58 -21.16 -6.82 -6.13
C ILE A 58 -20.90 -5.32 -6.38
N LEU A 59 -20.42 -4.59 -5.37
CA LEU A 59 -20.34 -3.12 -5.44
C LEU A 59 -18.91 -2.61 -5.63
N LEU A 60 -17.91 -3.32 -5.11
CA LEU A 60 -16.48 -2.94 -5.23
C LEU A 60 -15.75 -3.68 -6.36
N HIS A 61 -16.25 -4.84 -6.80
CA HIS A 61 -15.68 -5.64 -7.88
C HIS A 61 -16.08 -5.14 -9.27
N GLY A 62 -15.21 -4.33 -9.87
CA GLY A 62 -15.34 -3.91 -11.26
C GLY A 62 -14.16 -3.15 -11.85
N GLN A 63 -13.01 -3.04 -11.18
CA GLN A 63 -11.95 -2.10 -11.60
C GLN A 63 -10.48 -2.58 -11.47
N GLY A 64 -10.20 -3.89 -11.49
CA GLY A 64 -8.80 -4.37 -11.48
C GLY A 64 -7.96 -3.88 -10.28
N LEU A 65 -8.62 -3.61 -9.14
CA LEU A 65 -7.97 -3.09 -7.94
C LEU A 65 -7.11 -4.17 -7.26
N SER A 66 -6.00 -3.76 -6.65
CA SER A 66 -5.16 -4.71 -5.90
C SER A 66 -5.86 -5.22 -4.63
N PRO A 67 -5.57 -6.45 -4.15
CA PRO A 67 -6.18 -7.00 -2.92
C PRO A 67 -6.02 -6.09 -1.68
N GLY A 68 -4.92 -5.32 -1.62
CA GLY A 68 -4.69 -4.36 -0.53
C GLY A 68 -5.59 -3.12 -0.62
N THR A 69 -5.77 -2.58 -1.83
CA THR A 69 -6.70 -1.46 -2.09
C THR A 69 -8.12 -1.86 -1.72
N TYR A 70 -8.51 -3.04 -2.16
CA TYR A 70 -9.78 -3.68 -1.85
C TYR A 70 -10.02 -3.79 -0.34
N LYS A 71 -9.06 -4.34 0.41
CA LYS A 71 -9.21 -4.55 1.87
C LYS A 71 -9.41 -3.21 2.59
N THR A 72 -8.70 -2.18 2.12
CA THR A 72 -8.83 -0.82 2.65
C THR A 72 -10.21 -0.24 2.36
N TYR A 73 -10.74 -0.48 1.15
CA TYR A 73 -12.07 0.01 0.77
C TYR A 73 -13.16 -0.67 1.57
N ALA A 74 -13.17 -2.01 1.60
CA ALA A 74 -14.14 -2.79 2.39
C ALA A 74 -14.12 -2.39 3.88
N SER A 75 -12.93 -2.24 4.47
CA SER A 75 -12.79 -1.78 5.86
C SER A 75 -13.30 -0.35 6.09
N THR A 76 -13.24 0.51 5.08
CA THR A 76 -13.76 1.87 5.18
C THR A 76 -15.28 1.89 5.06
N VAL A 77 -15.83 1.17 4.07
CA VAL A 77 -17.27 1.06 3.88
C VAL A 77 -17.91 0.50 5.15
N ARG A 78 -17.35 -0.56 5.75
CA ARG A 78 -17.85 -1.11 7.02
C ARG A 78 -17.95 -0.06 8.13
N ARG A 79 -16.87 0.69 8.37
CA ARG A 79 -16.86 1.73 9.40
C ARG A 79 -17.85 2.85 9.13
N PHE A 80 -18.07 3.19 7.86
CA PHE A 80 -19.06 4.19 7.49
C PHE A 80 -20.49 3.71 7.75
N PHE A 81 -20.79 2.45 7.47
CA PHE A 81 -22.08 1.86 7.81
C PHE A 81 -22.30 1.77 9.31
N GLU A 82 -21.30 1.35 10.08
CA GLU A 82 -21.35 1.39 11.55
C GLU A 82 -21.57 2.81 12.07
N PHE A 83 -20.91 3.81 11.47
CA PHE A 83 -21.06 5.23 11.83
C PHE A 83 -22.44 5.81 11.50
N THR A 84 -23.12 5.26 10.50
CA THR A 84 -24.44 5.73 10.05
C THR A 84 -25.57 4.88 10.61
N ASP A 85 -25.34 4.15 11.71
CA ASP A 85 -26.31 3.22 12.31
C ASP A 85 -26.91 2.23 11.28
N GLN A 86 -26.05 1.74 10.39
CA GLN A 86 -26.39 0.77 9.34
C GLN A 86 -27.43 1.26 8.33
N LEU A 87 -27.51 2.58 8.07
CA LEU A 87 -28.35 3.12 7.01
C LEU A 87 -28.10 2.41 5.67
N SER A 88 -29.17 2.22 4.89
CA SER A 88 -29.05 1.72 3.52
C SER A 88 -28.17 2.68 2.70
N PRO A 89 -27.31 2.17 1.80
CA PRO A 89 -26.52 3.04 0.94
C PRO A 89 -27.39 3.97 0.08
N LEU A 90 -28.63 3.59 -0.24
CA LEU A 90 -29.56 4.44 -0.99
C LEU A 90 -30.14 5.59 -0.14
N GLN A 91 -30.03 5.51 1.18
CA GLN A 91 -30.48 6.54 2.13
C GLN A 91 -29.34 7.48 2.56
N CYS A 92 -28.09 7.15 2.20
CA CYS A 92 -26.95 7.96 2.59
C CYS A 92 -26.91 9.28 1.82
N THR A 93 -26.65 10.38 2.51
CA THR A 93 -26.61 11.73 1.94
C THR A 93 -25.20 12.31 1.96
N VAL A 94 -25.01 13.47 1.34
CA VAL A 94 -23.75 14.25 1.43
C VAL A 94 -23.41 14.55 2.89
N GLY A 95 -24.42 14.90 3.70
CA GLY A 95 -24.25 15.23 5.11
C GLY A 95 -23.63 14.09 5.91
N HIS A 96 -24.03 12.83 5.67
CA HIS A 96 -23.40 11.69 6.35
C HIS A 96 -21.91 11.54 6.03
N ILE A 97 -21.52 11.83 4.78
CA ILE A 97 -20.11 11.77 4.36
C ILE A 97 -19.31 12.92 4.98
N GLU A 98 -19.91 14.11 5.08
CA GLU A 98 -19.29 15.26 5.75
C GLU A 98 -19.12 15.02 7.25
N THR A 99 -20.14 14.51 7.94
CA THR A 99 -20.03 14.18 9.37
C THR A 99 -19.03 13.05 9.61
N PHE A 100 -18.94 12.06 8.71
CA PHE A 100 -17.92 11.01 8.79
C PHE A 100 -16.49 11.57 8.60
N TYR A 101 -16.33 12.54 7.70
CA TYR A 101 -15.07 13.26 7.51
C TYR A 101 -14.69 14.07 8.76
N ASP A 102 -15.64 14.81 9.33
CA ASP A 102 -15.42 15.65 10.51
C ASP A 102 -15.14 14.80 11.76
N ALA A 103 -15.82 13.66 11.93
CA ALA A 103 -15.52 12.68 12.98
C ALA A 103 -14.08 12.15 12.86
N GLY A 104 -13.64 11.79 11.65
CA GLY A 104 -12.26 11.35 11.43
C GLY A 104 -11.22 12.42 11.79
N LYS A 105 -11.54 13.70 11.62
CA LYS A 105 -10.69 14.81 12.09
C LYS A 105 -10.71 14.96 13.59
N ALA A 106 -11.88 14.87 14.21
CA ALA A 106 -12.03 14.94 15.66
C ALA A 106 -11.23 13.82 16.36
N ASP A 107 -11.18 12.63 15.73
CA ASP A 107 -10.37 11.49 16.17
C ASP A 107 -8.85 11.66 15.94
N GLY A 108 -8.41 12.80 15.38
CA GLY A 108 -7.00 13.07 15.11
C GLY A 108 -6.40 12.24 13.97
N LYS A 109 -7.22 11.66 13.07
CA LYS A 109 -6.69 10.91 11.92
C LYS A 109 -5.89 11.84 11.00
N ALA A 110 -4.81 11.31 10.44
CA ALA A 110 -4.06 12.02 9.40
C ALA A 110 -4.97 12.36 8.21
N GLN A 111 -4.88 13.60 7.70
CA GLN A 111 -5.66 14.09 6.57
C GLN A 111 -5.59 13.16 5.33
N LYS A 112 -4.44 12.54 5.09
CA LYS A 112 -4.27 11.55 4.00
C LYS A 112 -5.10 10.28 4.22
N THR A 113 -5.22 9.82 5.46
CA THR A 113 -6.07 8.68 5.82
C THR A 113 -7.53 9.01 5.56
N ILE A 114 -7.98 10.18 6.02
CA ILE A 114 -9.35 10.65 5.80
C ILE A 114 -9.63 10.79 4.29
N TYR A 115 -8.67 11.33 3.52
CA TYR A 115 -8.77 11.40 2.06
C TYR A 115 -8.98 10.02 1.43
N ASN A 116 -8.16 9.04 1.80
CA ASN A 116 -8.29 7.68 1.28
C ASN A 116 -9.62 7.03 1.67
N GLU A 117 -10.12 7.30 2.88
CA GLU A 117 -11.43 6.83 3.33
C GLU A 117 -12.55 7.41 2.46
N VAL A 118 -12.53 8.72 2.21
CA VAL A 118 -13.55 9.37 1.36
C VAL A 118 -13.45 8.89 -0.10
N MET A 119 -12.25 8.62 -0.61
CA MET A 119 -12.09 8.02 -1.96
C MET A 119 -12.58 6.58 -2.03
N ALA A 120 -12.45 5.80 -0.95
CA ALA A 120 -13.05 4.47 -0.86
C ALA A 120 -14.59 4.55 -0.92
N LEU A 121 -15.18 5.48 -0.17
CA LEU A 121 -16.63 5.73 -0.22
C LEU A 121 -17.07 6.18 -1.60
N LYS A 122 -16.33 7.08 -2.25
CA LYS A 122 -16.63 7.52 -3.63
C LYS A 122 -16.72 6.35 -4.60
N ASN A 123 -15.78 5.40 -4.52
CA ASN A 123 -15.79 4.20 -5.34
C ASN A 123 -16.97 3.27 -5.01
N PHE A 124 -17.26 3.09 -3.72
CA PHE A 124 -18.41 2.31 -3.27
C PHE A 124 -19.74 2.86 -3.80
N PHE A 125 -20.00 4.15 -3.65
CA PHE A 125 -21.25 4.77 -4.13
C PHE A 125 -21.35 4.82 -5.66
N ALA A 126 -20.22 4.91 -6.37
CA ALA A 126 -20.19 4.71 -7.82
C ALA A 126 -20.55 3.27 -8.22
N GLY A 127 -20.21 2.28 -7.38
CA GLY A 127 -20.68 0.91 -7.50
C GLY A 127 -22.19 0.79 -7.33
N CYS A 128 -22.75 1.43 -6.30
CA CYS A 128 -24.20 1.50 -6.08
C CYS A 128 -24.92 2.12 -7.28
N GLU A 129 -24.44 3.25 -7.80
CA GLU A 129 -25.01 3.93 -8.97
C GLU A 129 -25.00 3.07 -10.23
N ARG A 130 -24.03 2.15 -10.37
CA ARG A 130 -23.96 1.20 -11.50
C ARG A 130 -25.05 0.14 -11.44
N VAL A 131 -25.41 -0.30 -10.24
CA VAL A 131 -26.35 -1.43 -10.03
C VAL A 131 -27.77 -0.98 -9.63
N ALA A 132 -27.94 0.29 -9.30
CA ALA A 132 -29.20 0.89 -8.88
C ALA A 132 -29.64 1.99 -9.85
N PRO A 133 -30.48 1.67 -10.86
CA PRO A 133 -30.99 2.65 -11.80
C PRO A 133 -31.75 3.77 -11.08
N GLY A 134 -31.45 5.01 -11.45
CA GLY A 134 -32.03 6.20 -10.82
C GLY A 134 -31.41 6.61 -9.48
N PHE A 135 -30.54 5.78 -8.89
CA PHE A 135 -29.74 6.21 -7.75
C PHE A 135 -28.64 7.17 -8.22
N ILE A 136 -28.58 8.35 -7.62
CA ILE A 136 -27.53 9.33 -7.86
C ILE A 136 -26.58 9.26 -6.67
N SER A 137 -25.31 8.97 -6.94
CA SER A 137 -24.29 8.94 -5.89
C SER A 137 -24.24 10.27 -5.13
N PRO A 138 -24.17 10.27 -3.78
CA PRO A 138 -24.01 11.51 -3.00
C PRO A 138 -22.79 12.33 -3.43
N PHE A 139 -21.76 11.67 -3.96
CA PHE A 139 -20.56 12.32 -4.48
C PHE A 139 -20.79 13.16 -5.74
N ARG A 140 -21.90 12.97 -6.48
CA ARG A 140 -22.27 13.85 -7.60
C ARG A 140 -22.83 15.18 -7.15
N ASN A 141 -23.45 15.22 -5.96
CA ASN A 141 -24.10 16.40 -5.39
C ASN A 141 -23.26 17.08 -4.30
N MET A 142 -22.01 16.63 -4.13
CA MET A 142 -21.11 17.12 -3.09
C MET A 142 -20.50 18.46 -3.51
N ASP A 143 -20.60 19.46 -2.63
CA ASP A 143 -20.00 20.78 -2.85
C ASP A 143 -18.46 20.66 -2.97
N ASP A 144 -17.89 21.45 -3.89
CA ASP A 144 -16.45 21.65 -4.07
C ASP A 144 -15.71 21.98 -2.76
N LYS A 145 -16.40 22.51 -1.73
CA LYS A 145 -15.83 22.75 -0.41
C LYS A 145 -15.24 21.49 0.22
N LEU A 146 -15.93 20.33 0.20
CA LEU A 146 -15.35 19.10 0.75
C LEU A 146 -14.19 18.61 -0.12
N VAL A 147 -14.30 18.74 -1.44
CA VAL A 147 -13.22 18.41 -2.38
C VAL A 147 -11.97 19.26 -2.14
N LYS A 148 -12.13 20.56 -1.84
CA LYS A 148 -11.04 21.48 -1.45
C LYS A 148 -10.47 21.12 -0.07
N LYS A 149 -11.33 20.83 0.92
CA LYS A 149 -10.92 20.33 2.25
C LYS A 149 -10.10 19.04 2.16
N LEU A 150 -10.44 18.14 1.23
CA LEU A 150 -9.73 16.89 0.95
C LEU A 150 -8.36 17.12 0.30
N LYS A 151 -8.26 18.11 -0.60
CA LYS A 151 -7.03 18.48 -1.32
C LYS A 151 -6.05 19.30 -0.48
N ASN A 152 -6.50 19.93 0.61
CA ASN A 152 -5.63 20.58 1.60
C ASN A 152 -4.85 19.53 2.40
N GLN A 153 -3.94 18.84 1.72
CA GLN A 153 -2.87 18.09 2.33
C GLN A 153 -1.89 19.15 2.84
N GLY A 154 -2.01 19.53 4.12
CA GLY A 154 -1.00 20.37 4.77
C GLY A 154 0.39 19.83 4.41
N HIS A 155 1.33 20.73 4.15
CA HIS A 155 2.68 20.42 3.66
C HIS A 155 3.17 19.11 4.25
N ALA A 156 3.13 18.03 3.47
CA ALA A 156 3.56 16.73 3.93
C ALA A 156 4.99 16.93 4.43
N HIS A 157 5.26 16.64 5.71
CA HIS A 157 6.62 16.71 6.24
C HIS A 157 7.54 16.07 5.22
N LYS A 158 8.50 16.86 4.71
CA LYS A 158 9.44 16.45 3.67
C LYS A 158 9.97 15.10 4.13
N LYS A 159 9.52 14.02 3.48
CA LYS A 159 9.75 12.67 4.02
C LYS A 159 11.27 12.55 4.20
N ARG A 160 11.75 12.03 5.33
CA ARG A 160 13.20 12.02 5.64
C ARG A 160 13.84 10.73 5.16
N ALA A 161 15.12 10.78 4.76
CA ALA A 161 15.95 9.62 4.41
C ALA A 161 17.25 9.68 5.23
N LEU A 162 17.96 8.56 5.30
CA LEU A 162 19.32 8.57 5.86
C LEU A 162 20.25 9.28 4.86
N GLN A 163 21.07 10.17 5.37
CA GLN A 163 22.19 10.75 4.63
C GLN A 163 23.34 9.75 4.54
N GLN A 164 24.29 9.99 3.65
CA GLN A 164 25.44 9.10 3.43
C GLN A 164 26.20 8.80 4.72
N GLY A 165 26.49 9.83 5.54
CA GLY A 165 27.17 9.64 6.83
C GLY A 165 26.37 8.77 7.80
N GLU A 166 25.07 9.04 7.95
CA GLU A 166 24.18 8.25 8.82
C GLU A 166 24.06 6.79 8.36
N PHE A 167 23.99 6.56 7.04
CA PHE A 167 23.94 5.22 6.49
C PHE A 167 25.24 4.46 6.74
N LYS A 168 26.40 5.09 6.53
CA LYS A 168 27.71 4.50 6.84
C LYS A 168 27.84 4.18 8.33
N SER A 169 27.47 5.11 9.21
CA SER A 169 27.48 4.88 10.66
C SER A 169 26.56 3.73 11.07
N LEU A 170 25.37 3.63 10.46
CA LEU A 170 24.43 2.53 10.71
C LEU A 170 25.00 1.18 10.27
N LEU A 171 25.60 1.10 9.08
CA LEU A 171 26.22 -0.14 8.59
C LEU A 171 27.39 -0.56 9.47
N SER A 172 28.29 0.37 9.80
CA SER A 172 29.47 0.09 10.64
C SER A 172 29.08 -0.38 12.03
N TRP A 173 28.05 0.23 12.61
CA TRP A 173 27.51 -0.20 13.89
C TRP A 173 26.85 -1.58 13.81
N LEU A 174 26.09 -1.87 12.74
CA LEU A 174 25.49 -3.19 12.53
C LEU A 174 26.54 -4.30 12.32
N LYS A 175 27.67 -4.00 11.66
CA LYS A 175 28.77 -4.97 11.47
C LYS A 175 29.38 -5.46 12.78
N GLN A 176 29.29 -4.68 13.86
CA GLN A 176 29.83 -5.05 15.17
C GLN A 176 28.97 -6.14 15.85
N ASP A 177 27.69 -6.25 15.49
CA ASP A 177 26.78 -7.25 16.04
C ASP A 177 26.88 -8.57 15.26
N VAL A 178 27.78 -9.45 15.71
CA VAL A 178 28.03 -10.77 15.10
C VAL A 178 26.99 -11.84 15.48
N SER A 179 25.93 -11.46 16.19
CA SER A 179 24.81 -12.36 16.48
C SER A 179 24.04 -12.70 15.20
N LEU A 180 23.20 -13.75 15.26
CA LEU A 180 22.32 -14.07 14.14
C LEU A 180 21.37 -12.92 13.79
N GLU A 181 20.86 -12.20 14.79
CA GLU A 181 19.98 -11.04 14.58
C GLU A 181 20.75 -9.88 13.93
N GLY A 182 21.96 -9.57 14.43
CA GLY A 182 22.82 -8.51 13.88
C GLY A 182 23.18 -8.75 12.42
N LEU A 183 23.65 -9.95 12.09
CA LEU A 183 23.96 -10.35 10.71
C LEU A 183 22.72 -10.29 9.80
N HIS A 184 21.56 -10.70 10.30
CA HIS A 184 20.32 -10.64 9.54
C HIS A 184 19.90 -9.20 9.25
N LEU A 185 19.96 -8.32 10.26
CA LEU A 185 19.64 -6.90 10.11
C LEU A 185 20.65 -6.20 9.18
N TYR A 186 21.94 -6.52 9.30
CA TYR A 186 22.98 -6.02 8.40
C TYR A 186 22.69 -6.42 6.95
N ALA A 187 22.36 -7.68 6.69
CA ALA A 187 22.00 -8.16 5.36
C ALA A 187 20.73 -7.46 4.82
N ILE A 188 19.67 -7.34 5.63
CA ILE A 188 18.42 -6.65 5.24
C ILE A 188 18.69 -5.19 4.85
N VAL A 189 19.43 -4.44 5.68
CA VAL A 189 19.69 -3.01 5.47
C VAL A 189 20.53 -2.78 4.23
N ASN A 190 21.60 -3.59 4.05
CA ASN A 190 22.41 -3.53 2.84
C ASN A 190 21.58 -3.82 1.60
N PHE A 191 20.87 -4.95 1.59
CA PHE A 191 20.13 -5.40 0.42
C PHE A 191 19.01 -4.43 0.01
N LEU A 192 18.21 -3.94 0.96
CA LEU A 192 17.16 -2.96 0.67
C LEU A 192 17.72 -1.65 0.11
N THR A 193 18.88 -1.22 0.58
CA THR A 193 19.50 0.03 0.13
C THR A 193 20.22 -0.15 -1.21
N ALA A 194 20.86 -1.30 -1.43
CA ALA A 194 21.56 -1.65 -2.67
C ALA A 194 20.60 -1.93 -3.84
N THR A 195 19.34 -2.26 -3.57
CA THR A 195 18.35 -2.60 -4.61
C THR A 195 17.22 -1.58 -4.73
N GLY A 196 16.92 -0.85 -3.65
CA GLY A 196 15.76 0.04 -3.59
C GLY A 196 14.42 -0.68 -3.70
N LEU A 197 14.34 -2.01 -3.58
CA LEU A 197 13.11 -2.79 -3.76
C LEU A 197 12.01 -2.43 -2.75
N ARG A 198 10.75 -2.70 -3.10
CA ARG A 198 9.61 -2.58 -2.17
C ARG A 198 9.62 -3.74 -1.18
N ALA A 199 9.00 -3.54 -0.01
CA ALA A 199 8.93 -4.56 1.05
C ALA A 199 8.39 -5.92 0.55
N ALA A 200 7.30 -5.89 -0.23
CA ALA A 200 6.70 -7.09 -0.79
C ALA A 200 7.60 -7.79 -1.83
N GLU A 201 8.38 -7.03 -2.60
CA GLU A 201 9.31 -7.57 -3.59
C GLU A 201 10.46 -8.29 -2.87
N VAL A 202 11.11 -7.65 -1.89
CA VAL A 202 12.19 -8.27 -1.11
C VAL A 202 11.72 -9.49 -0.32
N SER A 203 10.55 -9.40 0.31
CA SER A 203 9.95 -10.50 1.07
C SER A 203 9.64 -11.74 0.23
N ALA A 204 9.48 -11.58 -1.08
CA ALA A 204 9.13 -12.68 -1.99
C ALA A 204 10.36 -13.35 -2.64
N LEU A 205 11.54 -12.73 -2.56
CA LEU A 205 12.75 -13.23 -3.21
C LEU A 205 13.23 -14.56 -2.62
N ARG A 206 13.69 -15.42 -3.51
CA ARG A 206 14.41 -16.67 -3.24
C ARG A 206 15.82 -16.59 -3.82
N TRP A 207 16.68 -17.51 -3.42
CA TRP A 207 18.06 -17.53 -3.91
C TRP A 207 18.19 -17.73 -5.42
N LYS A 208 17.27 -18.48 -6.05
CA LYS A 208 17.22 -18.64 -7.52
C LYS A 208 16.94 -17.35 -8.27
N ASP A 209 16.37 -16.35 -7.59
CA ASP A 209 15.97 -15.09 -8.21
C ASP A 209 17.17 -14.13 -8.33
N LEU A 210 18.31 -14.45 -7.71
CA LEU A 210 19.56 -13.69 -7.77
C LEU A 210 20.52 -14.32 -8.78
N TYR A 211 21.13 -13.51 -9.63
CA TYR A 211 22.14 -13.95 -10.59
C TYR A 211 23.17 -12.87 -10.85
N LEU A 212 24.39 -13.29 -11.18
CA LEU A 212 25.45 -12.42 -11.67
C LEU A 212 25.33 -12.34 -13.19
N ASP A 213 25.11 -11.15 -13.73
CA ASP A 213 25.28 -10.92 -15.15
C ASP A 213 26.77 -10.66 -15.41
N GLU A 214 27.46 -11.66 -15.95
CA GLU A 214 28.89 -11.60 -16.25
C GLU A 214 29.24 -10.54 -17.29
N THR A 215 28.35 -10.30 -18.25
CA THR A 215 28.55 -9.27 -19.29
C THR A 215 28.46 -7.88 -18.66
N ALA A 216 27.51 -7.70 -17.74
CA ALA A 216 27.31 -6.46 -17.02
C ALA A 216 28.29 -6.26 -15.85
N GLY A 217 28.93 -7.32 -15.36
CA GLY A 217 29.79 -7.31 -14.18
C GLY A 217 29.05 -6.94 -12.89
N ALA A 218 27.74 -7.23 -12.80
CA ALA A 218 26.88 -6.80 -11.71
C ALA A 218 25.85 -7.85 -11.33
N TRP A 219 25.48 -7.87 -10.05
CA TRP A 219 24.41 -8.74 -9.55
C TRP A 219 23.04 -8.14 -9.87
N TYR A 220 22.10 -9.02 -10.19
CA TYR A 220 20.70 -8.69 -10.44
C TYR A 220 19.79 -9.60 -9.62
N CYS A 221 18.56 -9.14 -9.42
CA CYS A 221 17.46 -9.99 -9.02
C CYS A 221 16.21 -9.73 -9.85
N SER A 222 15.42 -10.77 -10.05
CA SER A 222 14.15 -10.68 -10.79
C SER A 222 12.98 -11.18 -9.96
N GLY A 223 11.76 -10.82 -10.35
CA GLY A 223 10.57 -11.26 -9.64
C GLY A 223 9.30 -10.61 -10.14
N ILE A 224 8.21 -10.75 -9.38
CA ILE A 224 6.91 -10.17 -9.70
C ILE A 224 6.61 -9.00 -8.77
N GLY A 225 6.41 -7.83 -9.35
CA GLY A 225 6.12 -6.58 -8.65
C GLY A 225 4.63 -6.28 -8.55
N LYS A 226 4.34 -5.03 -8.21
CA LYS A 226 2.96 -4.52 -8.12
C LYS A 226 2.24 -4.69 -9.46
N GLY A 227 0.98 -5.14 -9.41
CA GLY A 227 0.15 -5.34 -10.60
C GLY A 227 0.55 -6.56 -11.44
N LEU A 228 1.24 -7.55 -10.84
CA LEU A 228 1.73 -8.75 -11.50
C LEU A 228 2.74 -8.49 -12.63
N LYS A 229 3.38 -7.33 -12.63
CA LYS A 229 4.39 -6.98 -13.62
C LYS A 229 5.74 -7.61 -13.24
N PRO A 230 6.42 -8.32 -14.17
CA PRO A 230 7.77 -8.78 -13.92
C PRO A 230 8.70 -7.58 -13.72
N PHE A 231 9.73 -7.77 -12.91
CA PHE A 231 10.79 -6.80 -12.73
C PHE A 231 12.16 -7.48 -12.79
N GLU A 232 13.14 -6.68 -13.16
CA GLU A 232 14.56 -6.94 -12.98
C GLU A 232 15.14 -5.74 -12.21
N GLN A 233 16.05 -6.00 -11.28
CA GLN A 233 16.66 -4.98 -10.42
C GLN A 233 18.14 -5.27 -10.26
N GLU A 234 18.97 -4.27 -10.56
CA GLU A 234 20.39 -4.31 -10.19
C GLU A 234 20.54 -4.30 -8.66
N ILE A 235 21.42 -5.16 -8.15
CA ILE A 235 21.90 -5.16 -6.78
C ILE A 235 23.22 -4.39 -6.77
N ALA A 236 23.14 -3.10 -6.49
CA ALA A 236 24.23 -2.13 -6.67
C ALA A 236 25.37 -2.24 -5.64
N SER A 237 25.51 -3.39 -4.97
CA SER A 237 26.60 -3.72 -4.04
C SER A 237 26.77 -5.23 -3.95
N VAL A 238 28.00 -5.71 -4.17
CA VAL A 238 28.36 -7.13 -4.01
C VAL A 238 28.31 -7.50 -2.53
N GLU A 239 28.72 -6.58 -1.65
CA GLU A 239 28.69 -6.72 -0.20
C GLU A 239 27.27 -7.00 0.31
N ALA A 240 26.24 -6.51 -0.37
CA ALA A 240 24.86 -6.83 -0.03
C ALA A 240 24.52 -8.31 -0.27
N VAL A 241 25.02 -8.91 -1.35
CA VAL A 241 24.86 -10.35 -1.65
C VAL A 241 25.68 -11.19 -0.67
N ASP A 242 26.93 -10.79 -0.41
CA ASP A 242 27.80 -11.47 0.55
C ASP A 242 27.25 -11.43 1.97
N ALA A 243 26.65 -10.31 2.38
CA ALA A 243 25.98 -10.18 3.66
C ALA A 243 24.81 -11.17 3.80
N CYS A 244 23.97 -11.28 2.75
CA CYS A 244 22.89 -12.26 2.71
C CYS A 244 23.41 -13.70 2.80
N LEU A 245 24.48 -14.02 2.07
CA LEU A 245 25.08 -15.36 2.07
C LEU A 245 25.70 -15.71 3.42
N SER A 246 26.44 -14.77 4.02
CA SER A 246 27.05 -14.91 5.34
C SER A 246 26.01 -15.16 6.43
N TYR A 247 24.93 -14.36 6.45
CA TYR A 247 23.79 -14.58 7.33
C TYR A 247 23.18 -15.97 7.13
N PHE A 248 22.89 -16.35 5.88
CA PHE A 248 22.26 -17.64 5.58
C PHE A 248 23.12 -18.82 6.06
N LYS A 249 24.40 -18.83 5.72
CA LYS A 249 25.33 -19.88 6.15
C LYS A 249 25.43 -19.98 7.66
N LYS A 250 25.46 -18.84 8.37
CA LYS A 250 25.51 -18.81 9.83
C LYS A 250 24.22 -19.36 10.45
N ALA A 251 23.06 -19.02 9.90
CA ALA A 251 21.74 -19.42 10.40
C ALA A 251 21.44 -20.91 10.13
N PHE A 252 21.69 -21.38 8.91
CA PHE A 252 21.27 -22.71 8.46
C PHE A 252 22.37 -23.77 8.41
N LYS A 253 23.64 -23.37 8.61
CA LYS A 253 24.82 -24.25 8.58
C LYS A 253 24.97 -25.04 7.28
N ARG A 254 24.55 -24.46 6.16
CA ARG A 254 24.67 -25.01 4.80
C ARG A 254 24.64 -23.89 3.76
N ASP A 255 24.98 -24.23 2.52
CA ASP A 255 24.74 -23.37 1.37
C ASP A 255 23.24 -23.23 1.08
N PRO A 256 22.79 -22.07 0.56
CA PRO A 256 21.42 -21.88 0.12
C PRO A 256 21.08 -22.75 -1.09
N ARG A 257 19.85 -23.26 -1.11
CA ARG A 257 19.26 -23.94 -2.25
C ARG A 257 18.40 -22.94 -3.04
N PRO A 258 18.15 -23.18 -4.33
CA PRO A 258 17.38 -22.28 -5.20
C PRO A 258 16.04 -21.80 -4.61
N GLU A 259 15.30 -22.71 -3.96
CA GLU A 259 13.98 -22.40 -3.39
C GLU A 259 14.02 -21.83 -1.96
N ASP A 260 15.17 -21.74 -1.30
CA ASP A 260 15.22 -21.13 0.02
C ASP A 260 14.93 -19.63 -0.10
N PRO A 261 14.14 -19.04 0.83
CA PRO A 261 13.88 -17.61 0.79
C PRO A 261 15.16 -16.83 1.09
N LEU A 262 15.28 -15.63 0.52
CA LEU A 262 16.45 -14.79 0.76
C LEU A 262 16.51 -14.32 2.22
N PHE A 263 15.34 -13.98 2.80
CA PHE A 263 15.19 -13.54 4.18
C PHE A 263 14.08 -14.32 4.91
N HIS A 264 14.30 -14.57 6.20
CA HIS A 264 13.47 -15.49 6.99
C HIS A 264 12.73 -14.78 8.14
N GLY A 265 11.57 -15.31 8.51
CA GLY A 265 10.82 -14.99 9.72
C GLY A 265 11.37 -15.71 10.96
N ASP A 266 10.60 -15.71 12.04
CA ASP A 266 11.05 -16.28 13.32
C ASP A 266 11.00 -17.82 13.38
N LYS A 267 10.25 -18.49 12.48
CA LYS A 267 10.18 -19.96 12.37
C LYS A 267 10.77 -20.48 11.06
N ASN A 268 11.75 -19.77 10.51
CA ASN A 268 12.41 -20.08 9.23
C ASN A 268 11.47 -20.07 8.00
N GLU A 269 10.26 -19.53 8.11
CA GLU A 269 9.40 -19.21 6.98
C GLU A 269 9.93 -17.98 6.21
N PRO A 270 9.52 -17.74 4.95
CA PRO A 270 9.83 -16.49 4.27
C PRO A 270 9.39 -15.27 5.08
N ILE A 271 10.23 -14.23 5.18
CA ILE A 271 9.87 -13.03 5.92
C ILE A 271 8.69 -12.32 5.26
N ASN A 272 7.58 -12.17 5.98
CA ASN A 272 6.46 -11.39 5.46
C ASN A 272 6.74 -9.87 5.55
N PRO A 273 6.08 -9.03 4.72
CA PRO A 273 6.35 -7.59 4.70
C PRO A 273 6.13 -6.87 6.04
N HIS A 274 5.20 -7.35 6.86
CA HIS A 274 4.92 -6.79 8.18
C HIS A 274 6.04 -7.11 9.18
N GLY A 275 6.55 -8.35 9.16
CA GLY A 275 7.71 -8.78 9.95
C GLY A 275 8.96 -7.99 9.59
N LEU A 276 9.20 -7.76 8.30
CA LEU A 276 10.28 -6.91 7.82
C LEU A 276 10.15 -5.47 8.35
N TRP A 277 8.95 -4.89 8.29
CA TRP A 277 8.69 -3.55 8.84
C TRP A 277 8.95 -3.49 10.35
N TYR A 278 8.48 -4.48 11.09
CA TYR A 278 8.65 -4.55 12.55
C TYR A 278 10.13 -4.65 12.94
N ARG A 279 10.91 -5.51 12.27
CA ARG A 279 12.37 -5.62 12.49
C ARG A 279 13.07 -4.28 12.25
N LEU A 280 12.75 -3.59 11.16
CA LEU A 280 13.35 -2.29 10.85
C LEU A 280 12.94 -1.20 11.86
N LYS A 281 11.68 -1.17 12.30
CA LYS A 281 11.25 -0.26 13.36
C LYS A 281 12.07 -0.46 14.63
N LYS A 282 12.23 -1.72 15.07
CA LYS A 282 13.04 -2.07 16.25
C LYS A 282 14.51 -1.73 16.07
N LEU A 283 15.06 -1.92 14.87
CA LEU A 283 16.40 -1.45 14.54
C LEU A 283 16.55 0.06 14.71
N GLY A 284 15.59 0.85 14.20
CA GLY A 284 15.60 2.31 14.36
C GLY A 284 15.59 2.74 15.83
N GLU A 285 14.71 2.13 16.64
CA GLU A 285 14.66 2.36 18.09
C GLU A 285 15.99 2.00 18.79
N ARG A 286 16.67 0.93 18.36
CA ARG A 286 18.00 0.55 18.87
C ARG A 286 19.08 1.56 18.45
N ALA A 287 19.09 1.97 17.18
CA ALA A 287 20.10 2.88 16.64
C ALA A 287 20.02 4.27 17.29
N VAL A 288 18.81 4.76 17.59
CA VAL A 288 18.60 6.02 18.33
C VAL A 288 19.12 5.90 19.77
N ARG A 289 18.77 4.82 20.48
CA ARG A 289 19.26 4.58 21.85
C ARG A 289 20.78 4.47 21.92
N ALA A 290 21.41 3.90 20.88
CA ALA A 290 22.86 3.79 20.77
C ALA A 290 23.56 5.09 20.33
N GLY A 291 22.82 6.16 20.04
CA GLY A 291 23.39 7.42 19.56
C GLY A 291 23.93 7.39 18.12
N VAL A 292 23.72 6.28 17.40
CA VAL A 292 24.17 6.10 16.01
C VAL A 292 23.37 6.97 15.06
N ILE A 293 22.07 7.13 15.35
CA ILE A 293 21.14 7.99 14.61
C ILE A 293 20.51 8.97 15.59
N THR A 294 20.77 10.26 15.38
CA THR A 294 20.25 11.33 16.25
C THR A 294 18.96 11.95 15.70
N ARG A 295 18.71 11.81 14.40
CA ARG A 295 17.51 12.33 13.75
C ARG A 295 16.31 11.43 14.01
N GLU A 296 15.17 12.06 14.26
CA GLU A 296 13.90 11.36 14.36
C GLU A 296 13.49 10.82 12.97
N LEU A 297 13.73 9.53 12.77
CA LEU A 297 13.47 8.78 11.55
C LEU A 297 12.65 7.52 11.86
N GLN A 298 11.58 7.30 11.09
CA GLN A 298 10.83 6.06 11.15
C GLN A 298 11.44 5.02 10.22
N PHE A 299 12.21 4.10 10.81
CA PHE A 299 12.82 3.00 10.07
C PHE A 299 11.76 2.08 9.48
N SER A 300 11.87 1.85 8.17
CA SER A 300 10.95 1.04 7.38
C SER A 300 11.59 0.69 6.03
N PRO A 301 11.06 -0.28 5.27
CA PRO A 301 11.57 -0.57 3.93
C PRO A 301 11.51 0.67 3.01
N HIS A 302 10.48 1.50 3.18
CA HIS A 302 10.34 2.73 2.40
C HIS A 302 11.35 3.81 2.81
N LEU A 303 11.82 3.83 4.07
CA LEU A 303 12.94 4.68 4.46
C LEU A 303 14.19 4.27 3.70
N LEU A 304 14.55 2.98 3.72
CA LEU A 304 15.76 2.46 3.08
C LEU A 304 15.73 2.61 1.56
N ARG A 305 14.57 2.40 0.93
CA ARG A 305 14.39 2.70 -0.50
C ARG A 305 14.63 4.17 -0.84
N ARG A 306 14.22 5.08 0.05
CA ARG A 306 14.45 6.52 -0.14
C ARG A 306 15.90 6.89 0.15
N THR A 307 16.51 6.25 1.14
CA THR A 307 17.95 6.30 1.37
C THR A 307 18.71 5.90 0.10
N ALA A 308 18.35 4.81 -0.59
CA ALA A 308 18.96 4.44 -1.86
C ALA A 308 18.95 5.60 -2.88
N GLY A 309 17.78 6.24 -3.07
CA GLY A 309 17.67 7.42 -3.93
C GLY A 309 18.52 8.61 -3.47
N THR A 310 18.56 8.89 -2.16
CA THR A 310 19.39 9.96 -1.59
C THR A 310 20.89 9.69 -1.76
N LEU A 311 21.32 8.43 -1.64
CA LEU A 311 22.72 8.04 -1.83
C LEU A 311 23.13 8.14 -3.31
N LEU A 312 22.26 7.72 -4.23
CA LEU A 312 22.50 7.84 -5.67
C LEU A 312 22.56 9.31 -6.12
N ASP A 313 21.66 10.14 -5.60
CA ASP A 313 21.66 11.59 -5.83
C ASP A 313 22.96 12.24 -5.31
N ALA A 314 23.36 11.90 -4.08
CA ALA A 314 24.61 12.38 -3.50
C ALA A 314 25.86 11.92 -4.27
N ALA A 315 25.79 10.76 -4.93
CA ALA A 315 26.84 10.24 -5.80
C ALA A 315 26.81 10.82 -7.23
N GLY A 316 25.84 11.70 -7.56
CA GLY A 316 25.76 12.38 -8.85
C GLY A 316 25.00 11.60 -9.94
N MET A 317 24.22 10.57 -9.59
CA MET A 317 23.35 9.90 -10.56
C MET A 317 22.25 10.87 -11.02
N SER A 318 21.94 10.86 -12.32
CA SER A 318 20.91 11.75 -12.85
C SER A 318 19.53 11.46 -12.24
N PRO A 319 18.64 12.44 -12.06
CA PRO A 319 17.28 12.22 -11.55
C PRO A 319 16.50 11.17 -12.36
N VAL A 320 16.71 11.10 -13.67
CA VAL A 320 16.12 10.08 -14.56
C VAL A 320 16.69 8.69 -14.25
N GLY A 321 18.02 8.58 -14.08
CA GLY A 321 18.68 7.35 -13.66
C GLY A 321 18.16 6.83 -12.32
N ILE A 322 18.00 7.70 -11.34
CA ILE A 322 17.47 7.36 -10.01
C ILE A 322 16.00 6.89 -10.12
N GLN A 323 15.19 7.55 -10.93
CA GLN A 323 13.79 7.15 -11.14
C GLN A 323 13.70 5.77 -11.79
N ASN A 324 14.54 5.52 -12.80
CA ASN A 324 14.62 4.23 -13.49
C ASN A 324 15.06 3.13 -12.52
N PHE A 325 16.12 3.37 -11.74
CA PHE A 325 16.62 2.42 -10.74
C PHE A 325 15.56 2.11 -9.68
N LEU A 326 14.83 3.12 -9.19
CA LEU A 326 13.77 2.91 -8.20
C LEU A 326 12.49 2.33 -8.83
N ARG A 327 12.20 2.52 -10.12
CA ARG A 327 10.95 2.08 -10.77
C ARG A 327 9.71 2.77 -10.19
N HIS A 328 9.70 4.10 -10.24
CA HIS A 328 8.57 4.93 -9.80
C HIS A 328 7.46 5.01 -10.86
N GLU A 329 6.28 4.47 -10.56
CA GLU A 329 5.10 4.49 -11.46
C GLU A 329 4.62 5.91 -11.85
N SER A 330 4.80 6.93 -11.00
CA SER A 330 4.14 8.25 -11.20
C SER A 330 4.75 9.12 -12.29
N LEU A 331 5.91 8.77 -12.83
CA LEU A 331 6.55 9.43 -14.00
C LEU A 331 6.71 8.47 -15.19
N GLU A 332 6.28 7.22 -15.01
CA GLU A 332 6.39 6.12 -15.97
C GLU A 332 5.54 6.35 -17.23
N THR A 333 4.59 7.29 -17.19
CA THR A 333 3.65 7.57 -18.30
C THR A 333 4.16 8.55 -19.36
N THR A 334 5.37 9.10 -19.26
CA THR A 334 5.84 10.03 -20.32
C THR A 334 7.35 9.99 -20.58
N ALA A 335 8.19 9.70 -19.58
CA ALA A 335 9.65 9.76 -19.76
C ALA A 335 10.25 8.57 -20.54
N ASN A 336 9.64 7.38 -20.43
CA ASN A 336 10.19 6.14 -21.01
C ASN A 336 10.02 6.01 -22.53
N HIS A 337 9.23 6.88 -23.17
CA HIS A 337 9.03 6.81 -24.62
C HIS A 337 10.10 7.53 -25.44
N TYR A 338 10.95 8.35 -24.82
CA TYR A 338 11.87 9.23 -25.57
C TYR A 338 13.35 9.13 -25.19
N ILE A 339 13.74 8.53 -24.06
CA ILE A 339 15.15 8.46 -23.65
C ILE A 339 15.44 7.13 -22.93
N ASP A 340 16.15 6.21 -23.60
CA ASP A 340 16.73 5.02 -22.96
C ASP A 340 18.02 5.40 -22.22
N ASN A 341 17.88 6.03 -21.05
CA ASN A 341 19.01 6.46 -20.21
C ASN A 341 19.11 5.59 -18.94
N ARG A 342 19.19 4.27 -19.12
CA ARG A 342 19.41 3.34 -18.00
C ARG A 342 20.86 3.43 -17.53
N GLN A 343 21.10 4.29 -16.54
CA GLN A 343 22.38 4.33 -15.82
C GLN A 343 22.42 3.20 -14.79
N LYS A 344 23.52 2.46 -14.73
CA LYS A 344 23.79 1.49 -13.65
C LYS A 344 24.00 2.21 -12.33
N ALA A 345 23.49 1.65 -11.25
CA ALA A 345 23.63 2.20 -9.90
C ALA A 345 24.92 1.75 -9.20
N SER A 346 25.47 0.57 -9.54
CA SER A 346 26.68 0.04 -8.90
C SER A 346 27.89 0.99 -8.92
N PRO A 347 28.21 1.74 -10.01
CA PRO A 347 29.34 2.65 -9.98
C PRO A 347 29.17 3.79 -8.96
N PHE A 348 27.93 4.23 -8.75
CA PHE A 348 27.60 5.34 -7.84
C PHE A 348 27.60 4.93 -6.36
N LEU A 349 27.23 3.67 -6.07
CA LEU A 349 27.13 3.19 -4.69
C LEU A 349 28.40 2.48 -4.18
N LYS A 350 29.34 2.12 -5.05
CA LYS A 350 30.55 1.36 -4.68
C LYS A 350 31.29 1.93 -3.46
N GLU A 351 31.58 3.23 -3.44
CA GLU A 351 32.29 3.89 -2.33
C GLU A 351 31.43 4.10 -1.07
N VAL A 352 30.10 4.06 -1.22
CA VAL A 352 29.17 4.16 -0.10
C VAL A 352 29.20 2.87 0.72
N PHE A 353 29.18 1.72 0.04
CA PHE A 353 29.18 0.40 0.67
C PHE A 353 30.58 -0.08 1.09
N ALA A 354 31.64 0.30 0.36
CA ALA A 354 33.02 -0.10 0.67
C ALA A 354 33.59 0.47 1.97
N GLY A 355 33.04 1.60 2.46
CA GLY A 355 33.52 2.29 3.67
C GLY A 355 32.62 2.15 4.91
N GLY A 356 31.61 1.27 4.85
CA GLY A 356 30.70 0.99 5.96
C GLY A 356 31.15 -0.16 6.84
#